data_AF-A0A0A5HU67-F1
#
_entry.id   AF-A0A0A5HU67-F1
#
_cell.length_a   1.000
_cell.length_b   1.000
_cell.length_c   1.000
_cell.angle_alpha   90.00
_cell.angle_beta   90.00
_cell.angle_gamma   90.00
#
_symmetry.space_group_name_H-M   'P 1'
#
loop_
_entity.id
_entity.type
_entity.pdbx_description
1 polymer ?
#
loop_
_entity_poly.entity_id
_entity_poly.type
_entity_poly.pdbx_seq_one_letter_code
_entity_poly.pdbx_strand_id
1 'polypeptide(L)'
;MKLVKGNPVHHYHYEIESLGFLEKILVRPVRKQEGFYQRMFNEDFSRIVKSFNRQNETLFKIDSNDKVLAEKLIGNVKGINRYRCLDTSIRGWVEEIAQDLVHFKTSYYFLHEDEEKKELHLVPLSSISLFRLLNIYIQFVPKRRNDYWSDNIELLPTELRLLDTRKLLRFDLSKTFKQMLRKQNRVLATLDKHKHDNATFFPKATYKNPSPENYFDFRYWTDTQDKALYRATRDTGWTGRKQDSSKRSDFFDCYRLLRFKRNQLILRDNILFQLGKELTRVGQHYNAKFKIVISPTQVLPNVDELDKLKEQLSQEEVSFTDIIDFCYERKSTF
;
A
#
# COMPACT_ATOMS: atom_id res chain seq x y z
N MET A 1 -1.31 -6.12 32.14
CA MET A 1 -0.55 -6.18 30.88
C MET A 1 0.48 -7.29 31.03
N LYS A 2 0.53 -8.27 30.13
CA LYS A 2 1.41 -9.45 30.21
C LYS A 2 2.50 -9.34 29.16
N LEU A 3 3.76 -9.56 29.54
CA LEU A 3 4.86 -9.72 28.58
C LEU A 3 4.94 -11.21 28.21
N VAL A 4 4.91 -11.50 26.91
CA VAL A 4 4.96 -12.87 26.40
C VAL A 4 6.04 -12.95 25.33
N LYS A 5 6.83 -14.02 25.33
CA LYS A 5 7.72 -14.37 24.22
C LYS A 5 7.03 -15.47 23.42
N GLY A 6 6.89 -15.28 22.11
CA GLY A 6 6.28 -16.31 21.28
C GLY A 6 5.73 -15.79 19.96
N ASN A 7 4.97 -16.66 19.31
CA ASN A 7 4.36 -16.38 18.01
C ASN A 7 3.42 -15.17 18.07
N PRO A 8 3.33 -14.39 16.99
CA PRO A 8 2.38 -13.30 16.90
C PRO A 8 0.94 -13.82 16.99
N VAL A 9 0.04 -12.97 17.46
CA VAL A 9 -1.41 -13.23 17.37
C VAL A 9 -1.90 -12.71 16.04
N HIS A 10 -2.64 -13.55 15.34
CA HIS A 10 -3.30 -13.23 14.07
C HIS A 10 -4.79 -13.03 14.31
N HIS A 11 -5.42 -12.17 13.50
CA HIS A 11 -6.88 -12.01 13.45
C HIS A 11 -7.59 -11.83 14.80
N TYR A 12 -7.45 -10.65 15.41
CA TYR A 12 -8.26 -10.27 16.56
C TYR A 12 -8.97 -8.94 16.31
N HIS A 13 -10.22 -8.86 16.77
CA HIS A 13 -11.03 -7.65 16.63
C HIS A 13 -10.59 -6.60 17.65
N TYR A 14 -10.50 -5.34 17.20
CA TYR A 14 -10.19 -4.19 18.04
C TYR A 14 -11.50 -3.50 18.42
N GLU A 15 -11.97 -3.67 19.64
CA GLU A 15 -12.99 -2.77 20.19
C GLU A 15 -12.32 -1.45 20.58
N ILE A 16 -12.41 -0.43 19.72
CA ILE A 16 -11.77 0.88 19.93
C ILE A 16 -12.31 1.57 21.19
N GLU A 17 -13.58 1.32 21.49
CA GLU A 17 -14.30 1.89 22.63
C GLU A 17 -13.73 1.41 23.97
N SER A 18 -13.16 0.19 24.02
CA SER A 18 -12.61 -0.40 25.24
C SER A 18 -11.12 -0.08 25.50
N LEU A 19 -10.46 0.67 24.59
CA LEU A 19 -9.04 1.01 24.75
C LEU A 19 -8.81 2.11 25.78
N GLY A 20 -7.91 1.83 26.73
CA GLY A 20 -7.41 2.80 27.70
C GLY A 20 -6.57 3.92 27.04
N PHE A 21 -6.27 4.99 27.78
CA PHE A 21 -5.52 6.14 27.27
C PHE A 21 -4.12 5.76 26.71
N LEU A 22 -3.38 4.91 27.42
CA LEU A 22 -2.05 4.44 26.98
C LEU A 22 -2.13 3.56 25.73
N GLU A 23 -3.13 2.70 25.67
CA GLU A 23 -3.37 1.83 24.50
C GLU A 23 -3.76 2.66 23.28
N LYS A 24 -4.55 3.73 23.50
CA LYS A 24 -4.84 4.73 22.48
C LYS A 24 -3.57 5.41 21.99
N ILE A 25 -2.58 5.76 22.82
CA ILE A 25 -1.33 6.38 22.33
C ILE A 25 -0.54 5.41 21.44
N LEU A 26 -0.46 4.13 21.82
CA LEU A 26 0.27 3.10 21.06
C LEU A 26 -0.41 2.77 19.72
N VAL A 27 -1.75 2.79 19.67
CA VAL A 27 -2.55 2.39 18.50
C VAL A 27 -3.02 3.60 17.65
N ARG A 28 -3.05 4.82 18.21
CA ARG A 28 -3.60 6.04 17.55
C ARG A 28 -2.93 6.49 16.26
N PRO A 29 -1.62 6.31 15.98
CA PRO A 29 -1.03 7.06 14.88
C PRO A 29 -1.53 6.65 13.50
N VAL A 30 -2.32 5.57 13.38
CA VAL A 30 -2.52 4.89 12.09
C VAL A 30 -3.98 4.77 11.64
N ARG A 31 -4.96 4.86 12.53
CA ARG A 31 -6.40 4.69 12.18
C ARG A 31 -7.20 5.99 12.10
N LYS A 32 -6.60 7.11 11.67
CA LYS A 32 -7.45 8.20 11.18
C LYS A 32 -8.07 7.68 9.89
N GLN A 33 -9.37 7.41 9.90
CA GLN A 33 -10.11 6.91 8.73
C GLN A 33 -9.66 7.68 7.50
N GLU A 34 -9.20 6.96 6.48
CA GLU A 34 -8.66 7.61 5.30
C GLU A 34 -9.73 8.50 4.70
N GLY A 35 -9.38 9.77 4.51
CA GLY A 35 -10.26 10.67 3.80
C GLY A 35 -10.44 10.23 2.35
N PHE A 36 -11.43 10.80 1.69
CA PHE A 36 -11.85 10.42 0.34
C PHE A 36 -10.69 10.45 -0.68
N TYR A 37 -9.93 11.55 -0.75
CA TYR A 37 -8.81 11.69 -1.66
C TYR A 37 -7.65 10.78 -1.29
N GLN A 38 -7.34 10.64 0.00
CA GLN A 38 -6.29 9.73 0.45
C GLN A 38 -6.61 8.28 0.05
N ARG A 39 -7.85 7.83 0.25
CA ARG A 39 -8.28 6.48 -0.13
C ARG A 39 -8.13 6.25 -1.64
N MET A 40 -8.65 7.16 -2.48
CA MET A 40 -8.53 7.02 -3.93
C MET A 40 -7.08 7.01 -4.39
N PHE A 41 -6.23 7.88 -3.82
CA PHE A 41 -4.80 7.87 -4.12
C PHE A 41 -4.16 6.53 -3.77
N ASN A 42 -4.45 5.99 -2.59
CA ASN A 42 -3.87 4.72 -2.14
C ASN A 42 -4.31 3.55 -3.03
N GLU A 43 -5.59 3.50 -3.41
CA GLU A 43 -6.13 2.52 -4.35
C GLU A 43 -5.45 2.60 -5.73
N ASP A 44 -5.23 3.82 -6.24
CA ASP A 44 -4.62 4.01 -7.55
C ASP A 44 -3.12 3.71 -7.53
N PHE A 45 -2.43 4.18 -6.49
CA PHE A 45 -0.97 4.13 -6.41
C PHE A 45 -0.46 2.73 -6.09
N SER A 46 -1.20 1.94 -5.31
CA SER A 46 -0.85 0.54 -4.99
C SER A 46 -1.04 -0.44 -6.16
N ARG A 47 -1.74 -0.05 -7.24
CA ARG A 47 -1.89 -0.86 -8.46
C ARG A 47 -0.64 -0.84 -9.32
N ILE A 48 0.45 -1.37 -8.79
CA ILE A 48 1.79 -1.33 -9.39
C ILE A 48 2.03 -2.43 -10.44
N VAL A 49 1.26 -3.51 -10.41
CA VAL A 49 1.24 -4.55 -11.44
C VAL A 49 -0.16 -4.57 -12.06
N LYS A 50 -0.28 -4.20 -13.35
CA LYS A 50 -1.53 -4.34 -14.09
C LYS A 50 -1.38 -5.49 -15.08
N SER A 51 -2.28 -6.45 -15.03
CA SER A 51 -2.21 -7.65 -15.88
C SER A 51 -3.40 -7.76 -16.82
N PHE A 52 -3.75 -6.69 -17.54
CA PHE A 52 -4.72 -6.87 -18.60
C PHE A 52 -4.09 -7.83 -19.63
N ASN A 53 -4.70 -9.01 -19.79
CA ASN A 53 -4.37 -10.05 -20.77
C ASN A 53 -3.04 -10.85 -20.65
N ARG A 54 -2.27 -10.72 -19.56
CA ARG A 54 -0.97 -11.43 -19.39
C ARG A 54 -1.01 -12.73 -18.57
N GLN A 55 -2.12 -13.45 -18.58
CA GLN A 55 -2.31 -14.63 -17.69
C GLN A 55 -1.32 -15.78 -17.92
N ASN A 56 -0.64 -15.83 -19.08
CA ASN A 56 0.28 -16.91 -19.46
C ASN A 56 1.76 -16.46 -19.55
N GLU A 57 2.07 -15.21 -19.25
CA GLU A 57 3.44 -14.69 -19.34
C GLU A 57 4.14 -14.77 -17.98
N THR A 58 5.45 -15.02 -17.98
CA THR A 58 6.27 -14.97 -16.77
C THR A 58 6.64 -13.52 -16.47
N LEU A 59 6.00 -12.94 -15.46
CA LEU A 59 6.18 -11.54 -15.06
C LEU A 59 7.44 -11.33 -14.23
N PHE A 60 7.83 -12.34 -13.46
CA PHE A 60 8.98 -12.27 -12.56
C PHE A 60 10.01 -13.35 -12.87
N LYS A 61 11.28 -12.94 -12.86
CA LYS A 61 12.42 -13.85 -12.89
C LYS A 61 12.85 -14.13 -11.45
N ILE A 62 12.91 -15.40 -11.10
CA ILE A 62 13.38 -15.89 -9.80
C ILE A 62 14.71 -16.62 -10.02
N ASP A 63 15.78 -16.06 -9.47
CA ASP A 63 17.10 -16.70 -9.47
C ASP A 63 17.44 -17.14 -8.04
N SER A 64 17.54 -18.45 -7.83
CA SER A 64 17.81 -19.07 -6.53
C SER A 64 18.79 -20.22 -6.68
N ASN A 65 19.72 -20.33 -5.74
CA ASN A 65 20.62 -21.49 -5.64
C ASN A 65 19.98 -22.70 -4.95
N ASP A 66 18.79 -22.54 -4.37
CA ASP A 66 17.98 -23.60 -3.80
C ASP A 66 16.52 -23.37 -4.22
N LYS A 67 16.12 -24.04 -5.31
CA LYS A 67 14.78 -23.86 -5.89
C LYS A 67 13.68 -24.38 -4.97
N VAL A 68 13.93 -25.49 -4.27
CA VAL A 68 12.95 -26.12 -3.37
C VAL A 68 12.67 -25.23 -2.17
N LEU A 69 13.70 -24.64 -1.56
CA LEU A 69 13.50 -23.70 -0.45
C LEU A 69 12.81 -22.41 -0.91
N ALA A 70 13.19 -21.88 -2.08
CA ALA A 70 12.53 -20.71 -2.67
C ALA A 70 11.03 -20.94 -2.91
N GLU A 71 10.67 -22.08 -3.50
CA GLU A 71 9.28 -22.48 -3.74
C GLU A 71 8.49 -22.59 -2.44
N LYS A 72 9.06 -23.19 -1.39
CA LYS A 72 8.41 -23.30 -0.07
C LYS A 72 8.14 -21.93 0.56
N LEU A 73 9.10 -21.01 0.47
CA LEU A 73 8.95 -19.68 1.07
C LEU A 73 7.94 -18.80 0.31
N ILE A 74 7.88 -18.90 -1.02
CA ILE A 74 7.00 -18.07 -1.86
C ILE A 74 5.60 -18.67 -2.02
N GLY A 75 5.50 -20.00 -2.11
CA GLY A 75 4.25 -20.70 -2.43
C GLY A 75 3.20 -20.67 -1.31
N ASN A 76 3.64 -20.46 -0.06
CA ASN A 76 2.81 -20.66 1.14
C ASN A 76 2.54 -19.37 1.93
N VAL A 77 2.29 -18.26 1.23
CA VAL A 77 1.87 -17.00 1.88
C VAL A 77 0.35 -17.07 2.17
N LYS A 78 -0.05 -17.11 3.45
CA LYS A 78 -1.46 -17.11 3.88
C LYS A 78 -2.08 -15.72 3.71
N GLY A 79 -3.33 -15.67 3.27
CA GLY A 79 -4.09 -14.42 3.06
C GLY A 79 -4.19 -13.99 1.60
N ILE A 80 -3.26 -14.48 0.77
CA ILE A 80 -3.32 -14.39 -0.68
C ILE A 80 -4.19 -15.55 -1.17
N ASN A 81 -5.23 -15.27 -2.00
CA ASN A 81 -6.05 -16.32 -2.64
C ASN A 81 -5.11 -17.42 -3.15
N ARG A 82 -5.31 -18.70 -2.77
CA ARG A 82 -4.40 -19.81 -3.09
C ARG A 82 -4.12 -19.86 -4.60
N TYR A 83 -3.09 -19.15 -5.03
CA TYR A 83 -2.74 -19.05 -6.43
C TYR A 83 -1.96 -20.30 -6.82
N ARG A 84 -2.21 -20.81 -8.03
CA ARG A 84 -1.66 -22.10 -8.47
C ARG A 84 -0.20 -22.01 -8.96
N CYS A 85 0.36 -20.81 -9.14
CA CYS A 85 1.74 -20.64 -9.62
C CYS A 85 2.52 -19.56 -8.86
N LEU A 86 3.85 -19.69 -8.80
CA LEU A 86 4.74 -18.76 -8.08
C LEU A 86 4.62 -17.32 -8.56
N ASP A 87 4.46 -17.11 -9.87
CA ASP A 87 4.37 -15.77 -10.47
C ASP A 87 3.15 -15.00 -9.95
N THR A 88 2.00 -15.68 -9.87
CA THR A 88 0.76 -15.10 -9.32
C THR A 88 0.84 -14.89 -7.80
N SER A 89 1.56 -15.75 -7.06
CA SER A 89 1.85 -15.53 -5.64
C SER A 89 2.72 -14.29 -5.42
N ILE A 90 3.82 -14.13 -6.17
CA ILE A 90 4.69 -12.94 -6.09
C ILE A 90 3.90 -11.69 -6.43
N ARG A 91 3.08 -11.74 -7.49
CA ARG A 91 2.23 -10.61 -7.87
C ARG A 91 1.31 -10.19 -6.73
N GLY A 92 0.51 -11.12 -6.21
CA GLY A 92 -0.42 -10.83 -5.12
C GLY A 92 0.30 -10.25 -3.91
N TRP A 93 1.48 -10.81 -3.60
CA TRP A 93 2.28 -10.35 -2.47
C TRP A 93 2.86 -8.94 -2.69
N VAL A 94 3.34 -8.63 -3.90
CA VAL A 94 3.83 -7.31 -4.28
C VAL A 94 2.71 -6.25 -4.21
N GLU A 95 1.51 -6.59 -4.68
CA GLU A 95 0.34 -5.71 -4.60
C GLU A 95 -0.11 -5.47 -3.15
N GLU A 96 -0.14 -6.51 -2.31
CA GLU A 96 -0.48 -6.41 -0.88
C GLU A 96 0.55 -5.57 -0.12
N ILE A 97 1.85 -5.84 -0.33
CA ILE A 97 2.93 -5.02 0.26
C ILE A 97 2.80 -3.57 -0.21
N ALA A 98 2.49 -3.32 -1.48
CA ALA A 98 2.32 -1.96 -1.97
C ALA A 98 1.17 -1.23 -1.27
N GLN A 99 0.02 -1.89 -1.07
CA GLN A 99 -1.11 -1.35 -0.32
C GLN A 99 -0.69 -0.97 1.10
N ASP A 100 -0.04 -1.90 1.81
CA ASP A 100 0.45 -1.68 3.17
C ASP A 100 1.50 -0.56 3.25
N LEU A 101 2.46 -0.52 2.33
CA LEU A 101 3.50 0.50 2.31
C LEU A 101 2.93 1.90 2.03
N VAL A 102 1.91 1.99 1.18
CA VAL A 102 1.29 3.27 0.86
C VAL A 102 0.43 3.77 2.02
N HIS A 103 -0.25 2.88 2.72
CA HIS A 103 -1.09 3.22 3.88
C HIS A 103 -0.25 3.41 5.16
N PHE A 104 0.49 2.37 5.56
CA PHE A 104 1.20 2.27 6.84
C PHE A 104 2.68 2.65 6.78
N LYS A 105 3.26 2.81 5.58
CA LYS A 105 4.72 3.07 5.35
C LYS A 105 5.63 1.89 5.67
N THR A 106 5.08 0.81 6.22
CA THR A 106 5.74 -0.45 6.56
C THR A 106 4.77 -1.61 6.34
N SER A 107 5.29 -2.77 5.96
CA SER A 107 4.55 -4.04 5.93
C SER A 107 5.37 -5.12 6.64
N TYR A 108 4.70 -6.05 7.31
CA TYR A 108 5.33 -7.09 8.11
C TYR A 108 4.72 -8.45 7.80
N TYR A 109 5.57 -9.46 7.70
CA TYR A 109 5.15 -10.86 7.58
C TYR A 109 5.91 -11.70 8.60
N PHE A 110 5.29 -12.75 9.13
CA PHE A 110 5.93 -13.66 10.06
C PHE A 110 5.96 -15.07 9.50
N LEU A 111 7.13 -15.71 9.57
CA LEU A 111 7.34 -17.08 9.16
C LEU A 111 6.90 -18.05 10.26
N HIS A 112 5.95 -18.90 9.93
CA HIS A 112 5.50 -20.02 10.74
C HIS A 112 6.04 -21.32 10.15
N GLU A 113 6.52 -22.18 11.04
CA GLU A 113 6.88 -23.56 10.73
C GLU A 113 5.73 -24.44 11.23
N ASP A 114 5.10 -25.18 10.33
CA ASP A 114 4.18 -26.25 10.66
C ASP A 114 5.00 -27.54 10.78
N GLU A 115 5.26 -27.98 12.02
CA GLU A 115 6.06 -29.17 12.29
C GLU A 115 5.37 -30.45 11.81
N GLU A 116 4.04 -30.50 11.80
CA GLU A 116 3.27 -31.67 11.38
C GLU A 116 3.31 -31.87 9.87
N LYS A 117 3.16 -30.77 9.11
CA LYS A 117 3.17 -30.82 7.64
C LYS A 117 4.53 -30.58 7.01
N LYS A 118 5.54 -30.20 7.80
CA LYS A 118 6.85 -29.70 7.34
C LYS A 118 6.70 -28.57 6.33
N GLU A 119 5.68 -27.75 6.51
CA GLU A 119 5.36 -26.62 5.66
C GLU A 119 5.81 -25.31 6.33
N LEU A 120 6.35 -24.42 5.51
CA LEU A 120 6.64 -23.05 5.91
C LEU A 120 5.48 -22.18 5.46
N HIS A 121 4.98 -21.29 6.31
CA HIS A 121 3.92 -20.35 5.96
C HIS A 121 4.28 -18.93 6.35
N LEU A 122 4.12 -17.98 5.43
CA LEU A 122 4.23 -16.55 5.75
C LEU A 122 2.84 -15.99 6.03
N VAL A 123 2.68 -15.32 7.16
CA VAL A 123 1.42 -14.71 7.57
C VAL A 123 1.59 -13.20 7.69
N PRO A 124 0.73 -12.38 7.05
CA PRO A 124 0.79 -10.93 7.19
C PRO A 124 0.50 -10.51 8.63
N LEU A 125 1.24 -9.53 9.12
CA LEU A 125 1.04 -8.91 10.42
C LEU A 125 0.60 -7.46 10.27
N SER A 126 -0.36 -7.05 11.11
CA SER A 126 -0.81 -5.66 11.12
C SER A 126 0.31 -4.72 11.56
N SER A 127 0.69 -3.79 10.68
CA SER A 127 1.64 -2.71 10.98
C SER A 127 1.17 -1.77 12.10
N ILE A 128 -0.13 -1.75 12.41
CA ILE A 128 -0.72 -0.88 13.44
C ILE A 128 -0.32 -1.32 14.85
N SER A 129 -0.19 -2.64 15.05
CA SER A 129 0.04 -3.24 16.35
C SER A 129 1.52 -3.52 16.62
N LEU A 130 2.38 -3.26 15.65
CA LEU A 130 3.81 -3.53 15.73
C LEU A 130 4.60 -2.25 15.94
N PHE A 131 5.46 -2.26 16.95
CA PHE A 131 6.43 -1.21 17.14
C PHE A 131 7.80 -1.79 17.46
N ARG A 132 8.83 -1.01 17.13
CA ARG A 132 10.22 -1.36 17.37
C ARG A 132 10.77 -0.51 18.48
N LEU A 133 11.29 -1.15 19.53
CA LEU A 133 12.07 -0.51 20.56
C LEU A 133 13.50 -1.04 20.46
N LEU A 134 14.46 -0.15 20.15
CA LEU A 134 15.84 -0.51 19.79
C LEU A 134 15.85 -1.51 18.60
N ASN A 135 16.18 -2.77 18.86
CA ASN A 135 16.19 -3.88 17.89
C ASN A 135 15.18 -4.98 18.21
N ILE A 136 14.26 -4.72 19.14
CA ILE A 136 13.24 -5.68 19.55
C ILE A 136 11.92 -5.27 18.89
N TYR A 137 11.30 -6.22 18.20
CA TYR A 137 9.98 -6.05 17.62
C TYR A 137 8.93 -6.55 18.61
N ILE A 138 7.98 -5.68 18.92
CA ILE A 138 6.95 -5.93 19.91
C ILE A 138 5.59 -5.79 19.24
N GLN A 139 4.76 -6.83 19.37
CA GLN A 139 3.36 -6.76 19.02
C GLN A 139 2.54 -6.39 20.26
N PHE A 140 1.81 -5.28 20.15
CA PHE A 140 0.78 -4.89 21.09
C PHE A 140 -0.52 -5.63 20.76
N VAL A 141 -0.97 -6.50 21.65
CA VAL A 141 -2.25 -7.16 21.51
C VAL A 141 -3.20 -6.62 22.59
N PRO A 142 -4.29 -5.96 22.21
CA PRO A 142 -5.25 -5.40 23.16
C PRO A 142 -5.99 -6.53 23.91
N LYS A 143 -6.75 -6.12 24.93
CA LYS A 143 -7.74 -7.00 25.54
C LYS A 143 -8.70 -7.51 24.46
N ARG A 144 -8.97 -8.81 24.49
CA ARG A 144 -9.82 -9.49 23.50
C ARG A 144 -10.53 -10.66 24.15
N ARG A 145 -11.62 -11.10 23.54
CA ARG A 145 -12.29 -12.34 23.93
C ARG A 145 -11.57 -13.53 23.28
N ASN A 146 -11.52 -14.66 23.97
CA ASN A 146 -10.83 -15.86 23.48
C ASN A 146 -11.47 -16.40 22.18
N ASP A 147 -12.80 -16.35 22.09
CA ASP A 147 -13.55 -16.69 20.89
C ASP A 147 -14.82 -15.82 20.80
N TYR A 148 -15.26 -15.48 19.59
CA TYR A 148 -16.49 -14.74 19.36
C TYR A 148 -17.74 -15.63 19.48
N TRP A 149 -17.56 -16.96 19.42
CA TRP A 149 -18.63 -17.95 19.28
C TRP A 149 -18.75 -18.92 20.46
N SER A 150 -17.89 -18.84 21.48
CA SER A 150 -17.97 -19.73 22.65
C SER A 150 -18.74 -19.08 23.80
N ASP A 151 -19.66 -19.81 24.42
CA ASP A 151 -20.43 -19.36 25.59
C ASP A 151 -19.55 -19.06 26.83
N ASN A 152 -18.33 -19.59 26.88
CA ASN A 152 -17.33 -19.29 27.91
C ASN A 152 -16.47 -18.09 27.48
N ILE A 153 -17.02 -16.89 27.62
CA ILE A 153 -16.35 -15.64 27.25
C ILE A 153 -15.28 -15.29 28.30
N GLU A 154 -14.06 -15.79 28.11
CA GLU A 154 -12.90 -15.32 28.88
C GLU A 154 -12.28 -14.09 28.20
N LEU A 155 -12.10 -13.03 28.99
CA LEU A 155 -11.50 -11.78 28.53
C LEU A 155 -9.99 -11.85 28.74
N LEU A 156 -9.26 -12.11 27.65
CA LEU A 156 -7.82 -12.18 27.65
C LEU A 156 -7.21 -10.79 27.94
N PRO A 157 -6.17 -10.71 28.78
CA PRO A 157 -5.54 -9.46 29.13
C PRO A 157 -4.76 -8.86 27.94
N THR A 158 -4.43 -7.57 28.03
CA THR A 158 -3.48 -6.92 27.11
C THR A 158 -2.13 -7.62 27.16
N GLU A 159 -1.58 -7.98 26.00
CA GLU A 159 -0.29 -8.66 25.85
C GLU A 159 0.70 -7.80 25.06
N LEU A 160 1.96 -7.79 25.50
CA LEU A 160 3.10 -7.36 24.71
C LEU A 160 3.86 -8.60 24.29
N ARG A 161 3.89 -8.90 22.99
CA ARG A 161 4.57 -10.07 22.46
C ARG A 161 5.91 -9.70 21.83
N LEU A 162 6.99 -10.26 22.35
CA LEU A 162 8.32 -10.15 21.76
C LEU A 162 8.43 -11.11 20.58
N LEU A 163 8.62 -10.56 19.38
CA LEU A 163 8.69 -11.33 18.15
C LEU A 163 10.12 -11.77 17.83
N ASP A 164 10.23 -12.97 17.26
CA ASP A 164 11.51 -13.45 16.74
C ASP A 164 11.89 -12.72 15.45
N THR A 165 12.98 -11.94 15.51
CA THR A 165 13.53 -11.20 14.37
C THR A 165 13.99 -12.11 13.24
N ARG A 166 14.35 -13.36 13.55
CA ARG A 166 14.78 -14.35 12.56
C ARG A 166 13.64 -14.78 11.64
N LYS A 167 12.40 -14.73 12.13
CA LYS A 167 11.18 -15.14 11.42
C LYS A 167 10.36 -13.97 10.88
N LEU A 168 10.66 -12.74 11.30
CA LEU A 168 9.92 -11.53 10.92
C LEU A 168 10.51 -10.90 9.65
N LEU A 169 9.75 -10.84 8.56
CA LEU A 169 10.08 -10.06 7.37
C LEU A 169 9.53 -8.65 7.52
N ARG A 170 10.30 -7.66 7.07
CA ARG A 170 9.93 -6.25 7.14
C ARG A 170 10.19 -5.54 5.82
N PHE A 171 9.17 -4.85 5.36
CA PHE A 171 9.23 -4.01 4.17
C PHE A 171 9.06 -2.56 4.57
N ASP A 172 9.89 -1.69 4.03
CA ASP A 172 9.89 -0.26 4.32
C ASP A 172 9.74 0.57 3.06
N LEU A 173 8.90 1.60 3.13
CA LEU A 173 8.88 2.61 2.08
C LEU A 173 10.18 3.44 2.15
N SER A 174 10.77 3.75 0.98
CA SER A 174 12.00 4.54 0.92
C SER A 174 11.83 5.93 1.57
N LYS A 175 12.94 6.54 2.02
CA LYS A 175 12.90 7.87 2.65
C LYS A 175 12.30 8.93 1.71
N THR A 176 12.62 8.87 0.42
CA THR A 176 12.11 9.80 -0.59
C THR A 176 10.60 9.67 -0.77
N PHE A 177 10.08 8.44 -0.89
CA PHE A 177 8.64 8.19 -0.96
C PHE A 177 7.93 8.61 0.33
N LYS A 178 8.49 8.31 1.51
CA LYS A 178 7.93 8.74 2.81
C LYS A 178 7.77 10.26 2.87
N GLN A 179 8.78 11.02 2.44
CA GLN A 179 8.70 12.49 2.41
C GLN A 179 7.69 13.01 1.39
N MET A 180 7.68 12.47 0.18
CA MET A 180 6.73 12.85 -0.88
C MET A 180 5.27 12.62 -0.42
N LEU A 181 4.96 11.41 0.07
CA LEU A 181 3.62 11.07 0.54
C LEU A 181 3.23 11.87 1.78
N ARG A 182 4.17 12.18 2.70
CA ARG A 182 3.87 13.03 3.86
C ARG A 182 3.42 14.42 3.45
N LYS A 183 4.10 15.05 2.47
CA LYS A 183 3.74 16.38 1.96
C LYS A 183 2.37 16.36 1.30
N GLN A 184 2.12 15.40 0.41
CA GLN A 184 0.84 15.23 -0.25
C GLN A 184 -0.29 14.98 0.76
N ASN A 185 -0.14 13.98 1.63
CA ASN A 185 -1.21 13.54 2.53
C ASN A 185 -1.59 14.62 3.56
N ARG A 186 -0.68 15.55 3.90
CA ARG A 186 -1.03 16.72 4.70
C ARG A 186 -2.10 17.57 4.02
N VAL A 187 -1.97 17.80 2.72
CA VAL A 187 -2.93 18.60 1.95
C VAL A 187 -4.20 17.79 1.67
N LEU A 188 -4.08 16.49 1.32
CA LEU A 188 -5.25 15.63 1.11
C LEU A 188 -6.12 15.55 2.37
N ALA A 189 -5.51 15.42 3.55
CA ALA A 189 -6.25 15.41 4.81
C ALA A 189 -7.02 16.72 5.06
N THR A 190 -6.47 17.87 4.64
CA THR A 190 -7.17 19.16 4.69
C THR A 190 -8.33 19.20 3.69
N LEU A 191 -8.11 18.76 2.45
CA LEU A 191 -9.17 18.71 1.43
C LEU A 191 -10.31 17.78 1.85
N ASP A 192 -9.98 16.61 2.41
CA ASP A 192 -10.96 15.63 2.88
C ASP A 192 -11.78 16.14 4.05
N LYS A 193 -11.17 16.91 4.96
CA LYS A 193 -11.89 17.56 6.06
C LYS A 193 -12.98 18.51 5.56
N HIS A 194 -12.69 19.24 4.48
CA HIS A 194 -13.56 20.29 3.95
C HIS A 194 -14.40 19.86 2.74
N LYS A 195 -14.39 18.57 2.40
CA LYS A 195 -15.08 18.05 1.21
C LYS A 195 -16.61 18.21 1.30
N HIS A 196 -17.18 18.03 2.49
CA HIS A 196 -18.63 18.05 2.73
C HIS A 196 -19.12 19.38 3.34
N ASP A 197 -18.25 20.37 3.48
CA ASP A 197 -18.59 21.69 4.01
C ASP A 197 -19.49 22.50 3.04
N ASN A 198 -19.70 22.01 1.81
CA ASN A 198 -20.61 22.67 0.87
C ASN A 198 -22.01 22.89 1.49
N ALA A 199 -22.49 21.95 2.31
CA ALA A 199 -23.76 22.07 3.01
C ALA A 199 -23.73 23.09 4.16
N THR A 200 -22.57 23.37 4.75
CA THR A 200 -22.43 24.33 5.87
C THR A 200 -22.38 25.78 5.39
N PHE A 201 -22.07 26.02 4.11
CA PHE A 201 -22.13 27.36 3.50
C PHE A 201 -23.56 27.80 3.15
N PHE A 202 -24.56 26.91 3.20
CA PHE A 202 -25.95 27.32 2.99
C PHE A 202 -26.51 28.00 4.24
N PRO A 203 -27.11 29.19 4.11
CA PRO A 203 -27.80 29.83 5.22
C PRO A 203 -29.00 28.96 5.66
N LYS A 204 -29.23 28.90 6.97
CA LYS A 204 -30.36 28.12 7.52
C LYS A 204 -31.66 28.87 7.29
N ALA A 205 -32.63 28.22 6.66
CA ALA A 205 -33.99 28.73 6.55
C ALA A 205 -34.59 28.94 7.96
N THR A 206 -35.28 30.07 8.15
CA THR A 206 -35.99 30.39 9.40
C THR A 206 -37.44 30.72 9.10
N TYR A 207 -38.31 30.71 10.11
CA TYR A 207 -39.72 31.09 9.93
C TYR A 207 -39.88 32.52 9.36
N LYS A 208 -38.97 33.43 9.72
CA LYS A 208 -38.95 34.82 9.22
C LYS A 208 -38.34 34.97 7.83
N ASN A 209 -37.48 34.04 7.41
CA ASN A 209 -36.87 34.01 6.09
C ASN A 209 -36.76 32.55 5.62
N PRO A 210 -37.82 32.01 4.99
CA PRO A 210 -37.87 30.61 4.58
C PRO A 210 -36.95 30.30 3.39
N SER A 211 -36.54 31.32 2.62
CA SER A 211 -35.69 31.20 1.44
C SER A 211 -34.51 32.17 1.51
N PRO A 212 -33.54 31.93 2.40
CA PRO A 212 -32.40 32.83 2.53
C PRO A 212 -31.51 32.78 1.28
N GLU A 213 -31.13 33.96 0.79
CA GLU A 213 -30.18 34.08 -0.33
C GLU A 213 -28.78 33.63 0.09
N ASN A 214 -28.09 32.90 -0.80
CA ASN A 214 -26.73 32.46 -0.60
C ASN A 214 -25.78 33.20 -1.57
N TYR A 215 -24.86 34.00 -1.03
CA TYR A 215 -23.84 34.73 -1.80
C TYR A 215 -22.51 33.98 -1.92
N PHE A 216 -22.42 32.75 -1.41
CA PHE A 216 -21.20 31.96 -1.48
C PHE A 216 -20.93 31.47 -2.92
N ASP A 217 -19.75 31.79 -3.45
CA ASP A 217 -19.32 31.31 -4.77
C ASP A 217 -18.76 29.88 -4.69
N PHE A 218 -19.64 28.90 -4.91
CA PHE A 218 -19.27 27.48 -4.96
C PHE A 218 -18.31 27.13 -6.11
N ARG A 219 -18.33 27.91 -7.20
CA ARG A 219 -17.42 27.68 -8.35
C ARG A 219 -16.01 28.06 -7.95
N TYR A 220 -15.82 29.23 -7.35
CA TYR A 220 -14.53 29.68 -6.84
C TYR A 220 -13.98 28.74 -5.76
N TRP A 221 -14.85 28.27 -4.85
CA TRP A 221 -14.49 27.29 -3.84
C TRP A 221 -13.99 25.97 -4.43
N THR A 222 -14.73 25.41 -5.39
CA THR A 222 -14.36 24.15 -6.05
C THR A 222 -13.06 24.30 -6.85
N ASP A 223 -12.90 25.41 -7.58
CA ASP A 223 -11.67 25.69 -8.33
C ASP A 223 -10.44 25.83 -7.41
N THR A 224 -10.63 26.41 -6.22
CA THR A 224 -9.58 26.49 -5.19
C THR A 224 -9.19 25.11 -4.66
N GLN A 225 -10.16 24.24 -4.38
CA GLN A 225 -9.88 22.86 -3.97
C GLN A 225 -9.14 22.07 -5.07
N ASP A 226 -9.52 22.26 -6.33
CA ASP A 226 -8.89 21.61 -7.48
C ASP A 226 -7.43 22.04 -7.65
N LYS A 227 -7.17 23.35 -7.59
CA LYS A 227 -5.81 23.90 -7.62
C LYS A 227 -4.96 23.36 -6.48
N ALA A 228 -5.52 23.26 -5.28
CA ALA A 228 -4.84 22.70 -4.12
C ALA A 228 -4.51 21.20 -4.32
N LEU A 229 -5.46 20.42 -4.85
CA LEU A 229 -5.25 19.01 -5.18
C LEU A 229 -4.11 18.86 -6.20
N TYR A 230 -4.15 19.58 -7.32
CA TYR A 230 -3.13 19.48 -8.37
C TYR A 230 -1.73 19.85 -7.90
N ARG A 231 -1.61 20.85 -7.03
CA ARG A 231 -0.33 21.25 -6.41
C ARG A 231 0.18 20.18 -5.47
N ALA A 232 -0.68 19.61 -4.63
CA ALA A 232 -0.32 18.58 -3.66
C ALA A 232 0.19 17.29 -4.31
N THR A 233 -0.38 16.94 -5.47
CA THR A 233 -0.12 15.68 -6.16
C THR A 233 0.90 15.81 -7.29
N ARG A 234 1.50 16.99 -7.48
CA ARG A 234 2.47 17.27 -8.55
C ARG A 234 3.66 16.31 -8.54
N ASP A 235 4.16 15.98 -7.36
CA ASP A 235 5.34 15.14 -7.21
C ASP A 235 5.00 13.66 -7.42
N THR A 236 3.80 13.23 -7.00
CA THR A 236 3.33 11.86 -7.23
C THR A 236 2.86 11.64 -8.66
N GLY A 237 2.41 12.69 -9.35
CA GLY A 237 1.80 12.60 -10.68
C GLY A 237 0.30 12.27 -10.65
N TRP A 238 -0.30 12.02 -9.47
CA TRP A 238 -1.70 11.57 -9.40
C TRP A 238 -2.67 12.66 -9.87
N THR A 239 -3.58 12.32 -10.78
CA THR A 239 -4.54 13.27 -11.39
C THR A 239 -5.87 13.36 -10.64
N GLY A 240 -6.04 12.61 -9.54
CA GLY A 240 -7.27 12.68 -8.73
C GLY A 240 -8.49 12.04 -9.39
N ARG A 241 -8.30 11.18 -10.41
CA ARG A 241 -9.36 10.61 -11.27
C ARG A 241 -10.26 11.66 -11.95
N LYS A 242 -9.81 12.92 -12.02
CA LYS A 242 -10.53 13.96 -12.75
C LYS A 242 -10.11 13.90 -14.22
N GLN A 243 -11.08 13.88 -15.12
CA GLN A 243 -10.91 14.25 -16.53
C GLN A 243 -11.65 15.57 -16.71
N ASP A 244 -10.89 16.65 -16.82
CA ASP A 244 -11.44 17.99 -17.03
C ASP A 244 -10.62 18.61 -18.14
N SER A 245 -11.01 18.28 -19.37
CA SER A 245 -10.37 18.75 -20.61
C SER A 245 -10.52 20.25 -20.80
N SER A 246 -11.44 20.91 -20.07
CA SER A 246 -11.61 22.36 -20.14
C SER A 246 -10.51 23.14 -19.43
N LYS A 247 -9.81 22.50 -18.47
CA LYS A 247 -8.79 23.14 -17.63
C LYS A 247 -7.36 22.64 -17.88
N ARG A 248 -7.20 21.58 -18.67
CA ARG A 248 -5.92 20.87 -18.84
C ARG A 248 -5.73 20.43 -20.28
N SER A 249 -4.49 20.56 -20.76
CA SER A 249 -4.08 19.98 -22.03
C SER A 249 -3.77 18.49 -21.86
N ASP A 250 -3.93 17.73 -22.96
CA ASP A 250 -3.56 16.32 -23.00
C ASP A 250 -2.08 16.10 -22.69
N PHE A 251 -1.22 17.04 -23.12
CA PHE A 251 0.20 17.05 -22.77
C PHE A 251 0.42 17.05 -21.25
N PHE A 252 -0.31 17.92 -20.52
CA PHE A 252 -0.19 18.00 -19.06
C PHE A 252 -0.63 16.69 -18.39
N ASP A 253 -1.74 16.10 -18.84
CA ASP A 253 -2.25 14.85 -18.28
C ASP A 253 -1.32 13.66 -18.59
N CYS A 254 -0.77 13.57 -19.80
CA CYS A 254 0.22 12.55 -20.18
C CYS A 254 1.51 12.69 -19.38
N TYR A 255 2.03 13.91 -19.21
CA TYR A 255 3.23 14.16 -18.41
C TYR A 255 3.04 13.72 -16.95
N ARG A 256 1.86 13.98 -16.38
CA ARG A 256 1.52 13.54 -15.02
C ARG A 256 1.36 12.03 -14.93
N LEU A 257 0.74 11.41 -15.93
CA LEU A 257 0.56 9.96 -16.00
C LEU A 257 1.91 9.22 -16.05
N LEU A 258 2.86 9.69 -16.87
CA LEU A 258 4.23 9.17 -16.92
C LEU A 258 4.91 9.27 -15.55
N ARG A 259 4.81 10.42 -14.88
CA ARG A 259 5.36 10.59 -13.52
C ARG A 259 4.73 9.64 -12.52
N PHE A 260 3.41 9.47 -12.58
CA PHE A 260 2.69 8.55 -11.71
C PHE A 260 3.15 7.10 -11.93
N LYS A 261 3.21 6.66 -13.19
CA LYS A 261 3.67 5.33 -13.55
C LYS A 261 5.13 5.11 -13.12
N ARG A 262 6.02 6.09 -13.33
CA ARG A 262 7.42 6.03 -12.89
C ARG A 262 7.52 5.75 -11.40
N ASN A 263 6.76 6.48 -10.58
CA ASN A 263 6.73 6.29 -9.14
C ASN A 263 6.21 4.89 -8.74
N GLN A 264 5.23 4.34 -9.48
CA GLN A 264 4.76 2.97 -9.27
C GLN A 264 5.82 1.91 -9.61
N LEU A 265 6.56 2.10 -10.71
CA LEU A 265 7.64 1.19 -11.12
C LEU A 265 8.78 1.17 -10.10
N ILE A 266 9.22 2.35 -9.63
CA ILE A 266 10.25 2.45 -8.60
C ILE A 266 9.78 1.77 -7.30
N LEU A 267 8.51 1.92 -6.92
CA LEU A 267 7.95 1.23 -5.76
C LEU A 267 7.97 -0.29 -5.96
N ARG A 268 7.51 -0.79 -7.11
CA ARG A 268 7.53 -2.23 -7.46
C ARG A 268 8.94 -2.81 -7.35
N ASP A 269 9.91 -2.19 -8.02
CA ASP A 269 11.28 -2.70 -8.08
C ASP A 269 11.93 -2.68 -6.69
N ASN A 270 11.61 -1.67 -5.87
CA ASN A 270 12.05 -1.61 -4.49
C ASN A 270 11.43 -2.72 -3.61
N ILE A 271 10.14 -3.04 -3.81
CA ILE A 271 9.47 -4.15 -3.13
C ILE A 271 10.11 -5.48 -3.52
N LEU A 272 10.32 -5.74 -4.82
CA LEU A 272 10.95 -6.96 -5.32
C LEU A 272 12.37 -7.15 -4.79
N PHE A 273 13.15 -6.06 -4.74
CA PHE A 273 14.47 -6.06 -4.13
C PHE A 273 14.42 -6.41 -2.63
N GLN A 274 13.50 -5.79 -1.88
CA GLN A 274 13.32 -6.10 -0.46
C GLN A 274 12.84 -7.53 -0.23
N LEU A 275 11.96 -8.05 -1.10
CA LEU A 275 11.50 -9.44 -1.06
C LEU A 275 12.67 -10.41 -1.19
N GLY A 276 13.50 -10.26 -2.22
CA GLY A 276 14.68 -11.10 -2.40
C GLY A 276 15.63 -11.03 -1.19
N LYS A 277 15.84 -9.83 -0.64
CA LYS A 277 16.70 -9.62 0.53
C LYS A 277 16.15 -10.29 1.80
N GLU A 278 14.88 -10.06 2.12
CA GLU A 278 14.26 -10.60 3.34
C GLU A 278 14.08 -12.12 3.25
N LEU A 279 13.69 -12.64 2.08
CA LEU A 279 13.63 -14.08 1.84
C LEU A 279 15.02 -14.73 1.96
N THR A 280 16.06 -14.12 1.40
CA THR A 280 17.44 -14.58 1.56
C THR A 280 17.82 -14.65 3.04
N ARG A 281 17.56 -13.56 3.78
CA ARG A 281 17.89 -13.48 5.22
C ARG A 281 17.21 -14.57 6.03
N VAL A 282 15.92 -14.79 5.81
CA VAL A 282 15.17 -15.81 6.57
C VAL A 282 15.53 -17.22 6.09
N GLY A 283 15.72 -17.43 4.80
CA GLY A 283 16.14 -18.71 4.22
C GLY A 283 17.53 -19.16 4.66
N GLN A 284 18.43 -18.21 4.99
CA GLN A 284 19.75 -18.50 5.55
C GLN A 284 19.73 -19.25 6.89
N HIS A 285 18.58 -19.27 7.58
CA HIS A 285 18.40 -20.09 8.77
C HIS A 285 18.25 -21.59 8.47
N TYR A 286 17.82 -21.95 7.26
CA TYR A 286 17.70 -23.34 6.82
C TYR A 286 18.89 -23.78 5.96
N ASN A 287 19.41 -22.88 5.15
CA ASN A 287 20.59 -23.12 4.31
C ASN A 287 21.47 -21.87 4.34
N ALA A 288 22.61 -21.93 5.05
CA ALA A 288 23.49 -20.78 5.25
C ALA A 288 23.99 -20.11 3.96
N LYS A 289 24.02 -20.85 2.84
CA LYS A 289 24.42 -20.32 1.52
C LYS A 289 23.24 -19.84 0.69
N PHE A 290 22.00 -19.96 1.18
CA PHE A 290 20.80 -19.60 0.44
C PHE A 290 20.85 -18.16 -0.05
N LYS A 291 20.47 -17.97 -1.31
CA LYS A 291 20.33 -16.67 -1.94
C LYS A 291 19.22 -16.72 -2.97
N ILE A 292 18.34 -15.74 -2.92
CA ILE A 292 17.27 -15.55 -3.90
C ILE A 292 17.24 -14.10 -4.37
N VAL A 293 17.08 -13.92 -5.68
CA VAL A 293 16.85 -12.64 -6.33
C VAL A 293 15.56 -12.73 -7.11
N ILE A 294 14.70 -11.73 -6.93
CA ILE A 294 13.44 -11.59 -7.64
C ILE A 294 13.50 -10.27 -8.41
N SER A 295 13.30 -10.33 -9.72
CA SER A 295 13.34 -9.17 -10.60
C SER A 295 12.18 -9.20 -11.61
N PRO A 296 11.71 -8.05 -12.10
CA PRO A 296 10.74 -8.03 -13.20
C PRO A 296 11.39 -8.61 -14.48
N THR A 297 10.59 -9.24 -15.33
CA THR A 297 11.01 -9.62 -16.69
C THR A 297 10.80 -8.45 -17.67
N GLN A 298 11.26 -8.62 -18.91
CA GLN A 298 11.06 -7.65 -20.00
C GLN A 298 9.58 -7.48 -20.38
N VAL A 299 8.71 -8.40 -19.95
CA VAL A 299 7.26 -8.30 -20.15
C VAL A 299 6.67 -7.11 -19.40
N LEU A 300 7.22 -6.82 -18.21
CA LEU A 300 6.74 -5.73 -17.38
C LEU A 300 7.41 -4.41 -17.79
N PRO A 301 6.67 -3.29 -17.76
CA PRO A 301 7.24 -1.98 -18.06
C PRO A 301 8.39 -1.66 -17.11
N ASN A 302 9.44 -1.03 -17.63
CA ASN A 302 10.60 -0.58 -16.86
C ASN A 302 10.76 0.95 -16.91
N VAL A 303 11.61 1.48 -16.03
CA VAL A 303 11.81 2.93 -15.87
C VAL A 303 12.52 3.52 -17.08
N ASP A 304 13.41 2.76 -17.73
CA ASP A 304 14.22 3.25 -18.86
C ASP A 304 13.35 3.49 -20.11
N GLU A 305 12.42 2.59 -20.41
CA GLU A 305 11.40 2.76 -21.46
C GLU A 305 10.50 3.96 -21.18
N LEU A 306 10.09 4.14 -19.92
CA LEU A 306 9.27 5.26 -19.52
C LEU A 306 10.03 6.59 -19.69
N ASP A 307 11.32 6.61 -19.36
CA ASP A 307 12.15 7.80 -19.49
C ASP A 307 12.35 8.19 -20.96
N LYS A 308 12.53 7.21 -21.87
CA LYS A 308 12.50 7.44 -23.32
C LYS A 308 11.16 8.01 -23.80
N LEU A 309 10.03 7.43 -23.39
CA LEU A 309 8.71 7.94 -23.75
C LEU A 309 8.49 9.38 -23.26
N LYS A 310 9.06 9.74 -22.11
CA LYS A 310 9.00 11.10 -21.58
C LYS A 310 9.84 12.09 -22.39
N GLU A 311 11.00 11.67 -22.87
CA GLU A 311 11.84 12.46 -23.78
C GLU A 311 11.12 12.67 -25.11
N GLN A 312 10.60 11.60 -25.72
CA GLN A 312 9.83 11.65 -26.96
C GLN A 312 8.57 12.52 -26.83
N LEU A 313 7.86 12.47 -25.69
CA LEU A 313 6.72 13.37 -25.43
C LEU A 313 7.16 14.83 -25.45
N SER A 314 8.34 15.13 -24.91
CA SER A 314 8.87 16.49 -24.86
C SER A 314 9.33 17.00 -26.23
N GLN A 315 9.60 16.08 -27.17
CA GLN A 315 9.96 16.35 -28.56
C GLN A 315 8.75 16.25 -29.52
N GLU A 316 7.56 15.96 -28.99
CA GLU A 316 6.33 15.73 -29.78
C GLU A 316 6.44 14.54 -30.76
N GLU A 317 7.33 13.57 -30.46
CA GLU A 317 7.62 12.39 -31.30
C GLU A 317 6.75 11.16 -30.99
N VAL A 318 5.90 11.24 -29.97
CA VAL A 318 5.03 10.13 -29.52
C VAL A 318 3.61 10.60 -29.32
N SER A 319 2.63 9.75 -29.68
CA SER A 319 1.23 10.08 -29.48
C SER A 319 0.83 9.98 -28.01
N PHE A 320 -0.17 10.78 -27.59
CA PHE A 320 -0.77 10.64 -26.27
C PHE A 320 -1.38 9.25 -26.04
N THR A 321 -1.89 8.63 -27.11
CA THR A 321 -2.43 7.26 -27.05
C THR A 321 -1.37 6.25 -26.67
N ASP A 322 -0.16 6.35 -27.24
CA ASP A 322 0.93 5.41 -26.92
C ASP A 322 1.37 5.54 -25.46
N ILE A 323 1.38 6.75 -24.92
CA ILE A 323 1.67 6.99 -23.49
C ILE A 323 0.61 6.37 -22.59
N ILE A 324 -0.66 6.58 -22.93
CA ILE A 324 -1.79 5.99 -22.19
C ILE A 324 -1.71 4.47 -22.26
N ASP A 325 -1.46 3.91 -23.44
CA ASP A 325 -1.38 2.47 -23.65
C ASP A 325 -0.22 1.84 -22.88
N PHE A 326 0.94 2.48 -22.85
CA PHE A 326 2.08 2.07 -22.03
C PHE A 326 1.75 2.13 -20.53
N CYS A 327 1.21 3.25 -20.05
CA CYS A 327 0.97 3.47 -18.62
C CYS A 327 -0.16 2.59 -18.06
N TYR A 328 -1.17 2.29 -18.88
CA TYR A 328 -2.26 1.38 -18.53
C TYR A 328 -2.02 -0.07 -18.94
N GLU A 329 -0.93 -0.35 -19.64
CA GLU A 329 -0.57 -1.68 -20.14
C GLU A 329 -1.68 -2.25 -21.04
N ARG A 330 -2.25 -1.39 -21.92
CA ARG A 330 -3.40 -1.73 -22.80
C ARG A 330 -2.99 -2.31 -24.15
N LYS A 331 -1.71 -2.20 -24.52
CA LYS A 331 -1.15 -2.84 -25.71
C LYS A 331 0.08 -3.66 -25.32
N SER A 332 0.01 -4.96 -25.60
CA SER A 332 1.16 -5.79 -25.97
C SER A 332 0.88 -6.21 -27.40
N THR A 333 1.69 -5.73 -28.35
CA THR A 333 2.18 -6.42 -29.55
C THR A 333 2.71 -5.37 -30.53
N PHE A 334 4.03 -5.29 -30.67
CA PHE A 334 4.69 -5.87 -31.85
C PHE A 334 5.91 -6.65 -31.40
#